data_AF-A0A6P0R4Y2-F1
#
_entry.id   AF-A0A6P0R4Y2-F1
#
_cell.length_a   1.000
_cell.length_b   1.000
_cell.length_c   1.000
_cell.angle_alpha   90.00
_cell.angle_beta   90.00
_cell.angle_gamma   90.00
#
_symmetry.space_group_name_H-M   'P 1'
#
loop_
_entity.id
_entity.type
_entity.pdbx_description
1 polymer ?
#
loop_
_entity_poly.entity_id
_entity_poly.type
_entity_poly.pdbx_seq_one_letter_code
_entity_poly.pdbx_strand_id
1 'polypeptide(L)'
;MNNMNQAYRLIMEAQEESKRERGLWHSRTVQRKGYEAELALDRAIDALNLVDIPPINRQDFGTESALMLKEILDRLQLPPVNMIPNTDDVGSQSLTRWEVPGSEIAIQLVKEGFDVNEFLFTPETVERIKQFYELIEEYPYYEFNPWKTSPGFYRFYITTPGHLLPPKWNRWLPREKNTILLYGQTLWQWLGLAITTLIAFAIVFGIRFLLKRYVNIANPYKKVWLELLIPAFTLWMITFWEVIIDEGINITGTLLQNILQLSTILEGSVFAWFAFMLFNAIGSTIMFNMCQESRSFEAVLVRNGVRLLGVLAGFIVFYTTSQEIGIALGPIIASFGISSIAIGLGVKPYIENLVGGLTLFLNRPIKIGDFCELGGVIGTVEDISLRSTLIRTLERKLIYVPNTVVSTSQIVNHSKRDKYFFDRTLSLSYDSVHEELEQIMENLRNMLAQHPKLSEESISIGSLSHQIINLDIFAYILTTDLAESILIEEEVLLKINKILYLTGAKVLALAVSNKTESSSVIPIHYKNITDSFRI
;
A
#
# COMPACT_ATOMS: atom_id res chain seq x y z
N MET A 1 -23.79 -41.62 -1.04
CA MET A 1 -24.71 -42.59 -0.41
C MET A 1 -24.08 -43.45 0.69
N ASN A 2 -23.11 -44.33 0.39
CA ASN A 2 -22.50 -45.23 1.39
C ASN A 2 -21.92 -44.50 2.61
N ASN A 3 -21.17 -43.43 2.37
CA ASN A 3 -20.60 -42.58 3.41
C ASN A 3 -21.69 -41.99 4.35
N MET A 4 -22.78 -41.46 3.80
CA MET A 4 -23.92 -40.96 4.59
C MET A 4 -24.59 -42.04 5.43
N ASN A 5 -24.78 -43.25 4.87
CA ASN A 5 -25.36 -44.36 5.63
C ASN A 5 -24.44 -44.83 6.77
N GLN A 6 -23.13 -44.82 6.53
CA GLN A 6 -22.13 -45.11 7.55
C GLN A 6 -22.18 -44.07 8.67
N ALA A 7 -22.18 -42.77 8.32
CA ALA A 7 -22.28 -41.67 9.27
C ALA A 7 -23.54 -41.79 10.13
N TYR A 8 -24.71 -41.97 9.49
CA TYR A 8 -25.98 -42.16 10.17
C TYR A 8 -25.95 -43.32 11.16
N ARG A 9 -25.50 -44.51 10.71
CA ARG A 9 -25.41 -45.69 11.57
C ARG A 9 -24.51 -45.45 12.78
N LEU A 10 -23.31 -44.90 12.56
CA LEU A 10 -22.35 -44.64 13.63
C LEU A 10 -22.90 -43.64 14.65
N ILE A 11 -23.58 -42.57 14.21
CA ILE A 11 -24.19 -41.59 15.10
C ILE A 11 -25.34 -42.20 15.90
N MET A 12 -26.22 -42.98 15.26
CA MET A 12 -27.31 -43.65 15.97
C MET A 12 -26.78 -44.67 17.00
N GLU A 13 -25.77 -45.47 16.65
CA GLU A 13 -25.11 -46.38 17.59
C GLU A 13 -24.44 -45.63 18.75
N ALA A 14 -23.75 -44.53 18.46
CA ALA A 14 -23.13 -43.66 19.46
C ALA A 14 -24.19 -43.06 20.41
N GLN A 15 -25.34 -42.67 19.87
CA GLN A 15 -26.44 -42.11 20.66
C GLN A 15 -27.08 -43.18 21.57
N GLU A 16 -27.28 -44.39 21.08
CA GLU A 16 -27.79 -45.51 21.89
C GLU A 16 -26.84 -45.87 23.03
N GLU A 17 -25.55 -45.97 22.75
CA GLU A 17 -24.52 -46.24 23.75
C GLU A 17 -24.45 -45.10 24.78
N SER A 18 -24.41 -43.85 24.31
CA SER A 18 -24.44 -42.66 25.15
C SER A 18 -25.66 -42.62 26.08
N LYS A 19 -26.84 -43.04 25.61
CA LYS A 19 -28.08 -43.11 26.43
C LYS A 19 -27.95 -44.09 27.60
N ARG A 20 -27.17 -45.17 27.44
CA ARG A 20 -26.95 -46.20 28.48
C ARG A 20 -25.90 -45.77 29.51
N GLU A 21 -25.01 -44.86 29.15
CA GLU A 21 -23.96 -44.35 30.02
C GLU A 21 -24.44 -43.29 31.02
N ARG A 22 -23.92 -43.35 32.25
CA ARG A 22 -24.09 -42.32 33.29
C ARG A 22 -23.15 -41.13 33.06
N GLY A 23 -23.45 -40.02 33.71
CA GLY A 23 -22.64 -38.80 33.65
C GLY A 23 -23.03 -37.88 32.49
N LEU A 24 -22.35 -36.74 32.42
CA LEU A 24 -22.65 -35.68 31.45
C LEU A 24 -21.81 -35.75 30.16
N TRP A 25 -20.68 -36.46 30.22
CA TRP A 25 -19.74 -36.60 29.12
C TRP A 25 -19.89 -37.93 28.40
N HIS A 26 -19.52 -37.97 27.11
CA HIS A 26 -19.43 -39.20 26.33
C HIS A 26 -18.19 -40.00 26.71
N SER A 27 -18.30 -41.32 26.69
CA SER A 27 -17.12 -42.19 26.76
C SER A 27 -16.24 -42.04 25.52
N ARG A 28 -15.00 -42.55 25.61
CA ARG A 28 -14.07 -42.58 24.47
C ARG A 28 -14.61 -43.39 23.29
N THR A 29 -15.41 -44.42 23.53
CA THR A 29 -16.01 -45.24 22.46
C THR A 29 -17.06 -44.46 21.69
N VAL A 30 -17.93 -43.72 22.40
CA VAL A 30 -18.92 -42.83 21.80
C VAL A 30 -18.26 -41.70 21.02
N GLN A 31 -17.22 -41.07 21.58
CA GLN A 31 -16.45 -40.02 20.89
C GLN A 31 -15.81 -40.53 19.59
N ARG A 32 -15.21 -41.73 19.63
CA ARG A 32 -14.60 -42.35 18.45
C ARG A 32 -15.62 -42.61 17.34
N LYS A 33 -16.81 -43.11 17.68
CA LYS A 33 -17.90 -43.30 16.70
C LYS A 33 -18.36 -41.98 16.09
N GLY A 34 -18.44 -40.92 16.90
CA GLY A 34 -18.74 -39.57 16.41
C GLY A 34 -17.71 -39.10 15.39
N TYR A 35 -16.42 -39.20 15.72
CA TYR A 35 -15.33 -38.84 14.81
C TYR A 35 -15.32 -39.66 13.50
N GLU A 36 -15.53 -40.99 13.60
CA GLU A 36 -15.63 -41.85 12.41
C GLU A 36 -16.86 -41.52 11.54
N ALA A 37 -17.93 -40.99 12.15
CA ALA A 37 -19.11 -40.52 11.43
C ALA A 37 -18.86 -39.18 10.73
N GLU A 38 -18.17 -38.27 11.39
CA GLU A 38 -17.76 -36.97 10.84
C GLU A 38 -16.86 -37.15 9.62
N LEU A 39 -15.85 -38.02 9.69
CA LEU A 39 -15.02 -38.37 8.53
C LEU A 39 -15.83 -38.96 7.35
N ALA A 40 -16.89 -39.70 7.64
CA ALA A 40 -17.78 -40.21 6.61
C ALA A 40 -18.67 -39.08 6.05
N LEU A 41 -19.08 -38.12 6.88
CA LEU A 41 -19.84 -36.96 6.45
C LEU A 41 -19.00 -36.04 5.56
N ASP A 42 -17.75 -35.74 5.93
CA ASP A 42 -16.82 -34.95 5.12
C ASP A 42 -16.66 -35.54 3.71
N ARG A 43 -16.43 -36.85 3.62
CA ARG A 43 -16.36 -37.55 2.32
C ARG A 43 -17.66 -37.54 1.52
N ALA A 44 -18.79 -37.23 2.13
CA ALA A 44 -20.05 -37.04 1.43
C ALA A 44 -20.22 -35.59 0.97
N ILE A 45 -19.67 -34.62 1.70
CA ILE A 45 -19.60 -33.21 1.32
C ILE A 45 -18.73 -33.03 0.07
N ASP A 46 -17.63 -33.80 -0.04
CA ASP A 46 -16.77 -33.80 -1.24
C ASP A 46 -17.52 -34.12 -2.54
N ALA A 47 -18.72 -34.73 -2.48
CA ALA A 47 -19.54 -34.97 -3.66
C ALA A 47 -20.32 -33.73 -4.14
N LEU A 48 -20.31 -32.62 -3.39
CA LEU A 48 -21.05 -31.39 -3.68
C LEU A 48 -20.13 -30.35 -4.31
N ASN A 49 -20.57 -29.72 -5.40
CA ASN A 49 -19.85 -28.56 -5.93
C ASN A 49 -20.23 -27.29 -5.14
N LEU A 50 -19.33 -26.84 -4.27
CA LEU A 50 -19.52 -25.67 -3.40
C LEU A 50 -18.83 -24.40 -3.93
N VAL A 51 -18.53 -24.33 -5.23
CA VAL A 51 -17.74 -23.23 -5.82
C VAL A 51 -18.38 -21.85 -5.60
N ASP A 52 -19.71 -21.78 -5.70
CA ASP A 52 -20.49 -20.54 -5.56
C ASP A 52 -20.74 -20.16 -4.08
N ILE A 53 -20.36 -21.02 -3.15
CA ILE A 53 -20.53 -20.80 -1.71
C ILE A 53 -19.29 -20.10 -1.16
N PRO A 54 -19.45 -18.97 -0.42
CA PRO A 54 -18.35 -18.26 0.22
C PRO A 54 -17.51 -19.20 1.10
N PRO A 55 -16.16 -19.13 1.07
CA PRO A 55 -15.28 -20.04 1.80
C PRO A 55 -15.66 -20.25 3.27
N ILE A 56 -16.03 -19.17 3.98
CA ILE A 56 -16.42 -19.21 5.39
C ILE A 56 -17.66 -20.06 5.67
N ASN A 57 -18.55 -20.23 4.69
CA ASN A 57 -19.81 -20.97 4.84
C ASN A 57 -19.72 -22.42 4.32
N ARG A 58 -18.64 -22.82 3.65
CA ARG A 58 -18.61 -24.08 2.86
C ARG A 58 -18.81 -25.33 3.71
N GLN A 59 -18.19 -25.40 4.88
CA GLN A 59 -18.27 -26.60 5.73
C GLN A 59 -19.69 -26.81 6.26
N ASP A 60 -20.30 -25.79 6.86
CA ASP A 60 -21.62 -25.90 7.48
C ASP A 60 -22.71 -26.07 6.42
N PHE A 61 -22.66 -25.25 5.37
CA PHE A 61 -23.60 -25.35 4.26
C PHE A 61 -23.46 -26.69 3.53
N GLY A 62 -22.24 -27.18 3.33
CA GLY A 62 -21.96 -28.49 2.74
C GLY A 62 -22.52 -29.63 3.58
N THR A 63 -22.33 -29.57 4.91
CA THR A 63 -22.84 -30.55 5.87
C THR A 63 -24.37 -30.63 5.82
N GLU A 64 -25.05 -29.50 5.94
CA GLU A 64 -26.51 -29.43 5.88
C GLU A 64 -27.04 -29.88 4.52
N SER A 65 -26.39 -29.47 3.44
CA SER A 65 -26.74 -29.86 2.07
C SER A 65 -26.61 -31.36 1.86
N ALA A 66 -25.53 -31.99 2.33
CA ALA A 66 -25.32 -33.42 2.22
C ALA A 66 -26.39 -34.21 3.00
N LEU A 67 -26.74 -33.75 4.20
CA LEU A 67 -27.78 -34.36 5.04
C LEU A 67 -29.17 -34.26 4.39
N MET A 68 -29.56 -33.06 3.92
CA MET A 68 -30.82 -32.84 3.21
C MET A 68 -30.88 -33.64 1.91
N LEU A 69 -29.82 -33.61 1.10
CA LEU A 69 -29.75 -34.36 -0.16
C LEU A 69 -29.87 -35.87 0.06
N LYS A 70 -29.24 -36.41 1.11
CA LYS A 70 -29.40 -37.82 1.47
C LYS A 70 -30.87 -38.15 1.74
N GLU A 71 -31.53 -37.33 2.55
CA GLU A 71 -32.93 -37.52 2.89
C GLU A 71 -33.88 -37.32 1.71
N ILE A 72 -33.54 -36.45 0.76
CA ILE A 72 -34.27 -36.27 -0.49
C ILE A 72 -34.19 -37.55 -1.32
N LEU A 73 -32.96 -38.00 -1.58
CA LEU A 73 -32.71 -39.19 -2.39
C LEU A 73 -33.29 -40.46 -1.74
N ASP A 74 -33.43 -40.49 -0.41
CA ASP A 74 -34.09 -41.60 0.30
C ASP A 74 -35.61 -41.66 0.11
N ARG A 75 -36.22 -40.58 -0.35
CA ARG A 75 -37.65 -40.48 -0.67
C ARG A 75 -37.94 -40.64 -2.16
N LEU A 76 -36.91 -40.63 -3.01
CA LEU A 76 -37.04 -40.79 -4.46
C LEU A 76 -36.95 -42.26 -4.89
N GLN A 77 -37.64 -42.58 -5.98
CA GLN A 77 -37.48 -43.86 -6.68
C GLN A 77 -36.18 -43.83 -7.49
N LEU A 78 -35.06 -44.14 -6.84
CA LEU A 78 -33.75 -44.17 -7.50
C LEU A 78 -33.66 -45.32 -8.51
N PRO A 79 -32.98 -45.11 -9.67
CA PRO A 79 -32.71 -46.19 -10.60
C PRO A 79 -31.82 -47.27 -9.95
N PRO A 80 -31.91 -48.53 -10.39
CA PRO A 80 -31.01 -49.56 -9.91
C PRO A 80 -29.56 -49.22 -10.28
N VAL A 81 -28.61 -49.66 -9.45
CA VAL A 81 -27.19 -49.25 -9.51
C VAL A 81 -26.55 -49.49 -10.86
N ASN A 82 -26.97 -50.54 -11.58
CA ASN A 82 -26.47 -50.88 -12.90
C ASN A 82 -26.96 -49.95 -14.03
N MET A 83 -27.93 -49.06 -13.76
CA MET A 83 -28.40 -48.02 -14.69
C MET A 83 -27.74 -46.66 -14.41
N ILE A 84 -26.96 -46.55 -13.34
CA ILE A 84 -26.19 -45.34 -13.03
C ILE A 84 -24.88 -45.44 -13.82
N PRO A 85 -24.52 -44.44 -14.65
CA PRO A 85 -23.30 -44.47 -15.44
C PRO A 85 -22.06 -44.70 -14.58
N ASN A 86 -21.20 -45.62 -14.99
CA ASN A 86 -19.92 -45.89 -14.35
C ASN A 86 -18.75 -45.25 -15.13
N THR A 87 -17.52 -45.49 -14.67
CA THR A 87 -16.31 -44.96 -15.32
C THR A 87 -16.15 -45.39 -16.78
N ASP A 88 -16.60 -46.59 -17.15
CA ASP A 88 -16.52 -47.11 -18.51
C ASP A 88 -17.58 -46.46 -19.43
N ASP A 89 -18.76 -46.16 -18.89
CA ASP A 89 -19.83 -45.44 -19.59
C ASP A 89 -19.43 -43.99 -19.89
N VAL A 90 -18.75 -43.32 -18.94
CA VAL A 90 -18.27 -41.94 -19.11
C VAL A 90 -17.30 -41.81 -20.27
N GLY A 91 -16.32 -42.72 -20.36
CA GLY A 91 -15.32 -42.69 -21.44
C GLY A 91 -15.87 -43.07 -22.81
N SER A 92 -16.82 -44.00 -22.86
CA SER A 92 -17.42 -44.47 -24.12
C SER A 92 -18.50 -43.54 -24.67
N GLN A 93 -19.28 -42.88 -23.82
CA GLN A 93 -20.40 -42.01 -24.21
C GLN A 93 -20.07 -40.51 -24.14
N SER A 94 -18.85 -40.13 -23.75
CA SER A 94 -18.46 -38.73 -23.49
C SER A 94 -19.45 -38.02 -22.54
N LEU A 95 -19.92 -38.75 -21.53
CA LEU A 95 -20.93 -38.25 -20.60
C LEU A 95 -20.32 -37.14 -19.75
N THR A 96 -20.88 -35.93 -19.83
CA THR A 96 -20.41 -34.79 -19.03
C THR A 96 -21.40 -34.39 -17.94
N ARG A 97 -22.65 -34.83 -18.04
CA ARG A 97 -23.73 -34.52 -17.10
C ARG A 97 -24.72 -35.67 -17.03
N TRP A 98 -25.23 -35.94 -15.84
CA TRP A 98 -26.26 -36.93 -15.57
C TRP A 98 -27.29 -36.36 -14.61
N GLU A 99 -28.57 -36.56 -14.91
CA GLU A 99 -29.68 -36.11 -14.06
C GLU A 99 -30.34 -37.34 -13.43
N VAL A 100 -30.62 -37.25 -12.13
CA VAL A 100 -31.33 -38.30 -11.41
C VAL A 100 -32.76 -38.38 -11.98
N PRO A 101 -33.17 -39.54 -12.54
CA PRO A 101 -34.45 -39.67 -13.23
C PRO A 101 -35.64 -39.21 -12.39
N GLY A 102 -36.51 -38.39 -12.99
CA GLY A 102 -37.69 -37.85 -12.29
C GLY A 102 -37.40 -36.74 -11.29
N SER A 103 -36.20 -36.14 -11.35
CA SER A 103 -35.83 -34.98 -10.53
C SER A 103 -34.95 -34.00 -11.29
N GLU A 104 -34.76 -32.81 -10.73
CA GLU A 104 -33.85 -31.78 -11.25
C GLU A 104 -32.43 -31.90 -10.66
N ILE A 105 -32.17 -32.96 -9.89
CA ILE A 105 -30.88 -33.22 -9.24
C ILE A 105 -29.90 -33.69 -10.30
N ALA A 106 -28.83 -32.93 -10.52
CA ALA A 106 -27.83 -33.22 -11.53
C ALA A 106 -26.44 -33.44 -10.92
N ILE A 107 -25.66 -34.28 -11.57
CA ILE A 107 -24.23 -34.50 -11.34
C ILE A 107 -23.50 -34.16 -12.63
N GLN A 108 -22.40 -33.42 -12.55
CA GLN A 108 -21.66 -32.95 -13.72
C GLN A 108 -20.16 -33.06 -13.52
N LEU A 109 -19.45 -33.33 -14.61
CA LEU A 109 -18.01 -33.29 -14.68
C LEU A 109 -17.50 -31.86 -14.49
N VAL A 110 -16.68 -31.66 -13.46
CA VAL A 110 -16.03 -30.37 -13.17
C VAL A 110 -14.91 -30.11 -14.18
N LYS A 111 -14.97 -28.97 -14.86
CA LYS A 111 -14.06 -28.60 -15.96
C LYS A 111 -12.89 -27.72 -15.52
N GLU A 112 -13.06 -26.98 -14.43
CA GLU A 112 -12.10 -25.98 -13.94
C GLU A 112 -12.06 -26.00 -12.41
N GLY A 113 -10.91 -25.70 -11.80
CA GLY A 113 -10.74 -25.66 -10.35
C GLY A 113 -9.79 -26.73 -9.80
N PHE A 114 -9.98 -27.10 -8.53
CA PHE A 114 -9.20 -28.16 -7.87
C PHE A 114 -9.77 -29.56 -8.14
N ASP A 115 -11.09 -29.67 -8.30
CA ASP A 115 -11.80 -30.95 -8.48
C ASP A 115 -11.96 -31.31 -9.97
N VAL A 116 -11.02 -30.88 -10.82
CA VAL A 116 -11.09 -31.10 -12.27
C VAL A 116 -11.08 -32.60 -12.57
N ASN A 117 -11.98 -33.02 -13.44
CA ASN A 117 -12.26 -34.42 -13.78
C ASN A 117 -13.06 -35.22 -12.73
N GLU A 118 -13.60 -34.57 -11.70
CA GLU A 118 -14.53 -35.21 -10.77
C GLU A 118 -16.00 -34.95 -11.17
N PHE A 119 -16.88 -35.91 -10.85
CA PHE A 119 -18.32 -35.76 -11.03
C PHE A 119 -18.96 -35.36 -9.71
N LEU A 120 -19.38 -34.09 -9.62
CA LEU A 120 -19.98 -33.52 -8.42
C LEU A 120 -21.43 -33.13 -8.68
N PHE A 121 -22.25 -33.10 -7.63
CA PHE A 121 -23.57 -32.48 -7.69
C PHE A 121 -23.42 -31.02 -8.12
N THR A 122 -24.21 -30.60 -9.11
CA THR A 122 -24.00 -29.29 -9.75
C THR A 122 -24.30 -28.13 -8.78
N PRO A 123 -23.69 -26.95 -8.97
CA PRO A 123 -23.98 -25.79 -8.12
C PRO A 123 -25.49 -25.46 -8.06
N GLU A 124 -26.21 -25.60 -9.18
CA GLU A 124 -27.66 -25.38 -9.24
C GLU A 124 -28.44 -26.40 -8.41
N THR A 125 -27.95 -27.65 -8.36
CA THR A 125 -28.52 -28.68 -7.50
C THR A 125 -28.31 -28.28 -6.05
N VAL A 126 -27.08 -27.93 -5.68
CA VAL A 126 -26.71 -27.61 -4.29
C VAL A 126 -27.49 -26.40 -3.76
N GLU A 127 -27.60 -25.32 -4.54
CA GLU A 127 -28.35 -24.12 -4.16
C GLU A 127 -29.83 -24.41 -3.86
N ARG A 128 -30.43 -25.40 -4.54
CA ARG A 128 -31.85 -25.75 -4.45
C ARG A 128 -32.16 -26.89 -3.48
N ILE A 129 -31.16 -27.55 -2.89
CA ILE A 129 -31.36 -28.67 -1.96
C ILE A 129 -32.36 -28.32 -0.86
N LYS A 130 -32.21 -27.16 -0.22
CA LYS A 130 -33.11 -26.75 0.87
C LYS A 130 -34.57 -26.67 0.40
N GLN A 131 -34.80 -26.05 -0.76
CA GLN A 131 -36.12 -25.95 -1.36
C GLN A 131 -36.69 -27.34 -1.67
N PHE A 132 -35.88 -28.23 -2.25
CA PHE A 132 -36.31 -29.61 -2.53
C PHE A 132 -36.65 -30.37 -1.25
N TYR A 133 -35.85 -30.20 -0.20
CA TYR A 133 -36.07 -30.84 1.09
C TYR A 133 -37.40 -30.40 1.71
N GLU A 134 -37.65 -29.09 1.80
CA GLU A 134 -38.88 -28.53 2.36
C GLU A 134 -40.14 -29.00 1.59
N LEU A 135 -40.03 -29.24 0.29
CA LEU A 135 -41.15 -29.74 -0.52
C LEU A 135 -41.50 -31.20 -0.25
N ILE A 136 -40.53 -32.02 0.17
CA ILE A 136 -40.72 -33.47 0.27
C ILE A 136 -40.49 -34.06 1.66
N GLU A 137 -40.12 -33.26 2.66
CA GLU A 137 -39.77 -33.75 4.00
C GLU A 137 -40.91 -34.53 4.68
N GLU A 138 -42.16 -34.17 4.39
CA GLU A 138 -43.37 -34.83 4.91
C GLU A 138 -43.71 -36.15 4.20
N TYR A 139 -43.13 -36.42 3.03
CA TYR A 139 -43.38 -37.66 2.30
C TYR A 139 -42.65 -38.84 2.94
N PRO A 140 -43.23 -40.06 2.90
CA PRO A 140 -42.59 -41.25 3.46
C PRO A 140 -41.32 -41.60 2.68
N TYR A 141 -40.36 -42.23 3.38
CA TYR A 141 -39.17 -42.79 2.77
C TYR A 141 -39.54 -43.92 1.79
N TYR A 142 -38.75 -44.06 0.73
CA TYR A 142 -39.00 -45.09 -0.27
C TYR A 142 -38.63 -46.49 0.28
N GLU A 143 -39.62 -47.37 0.40
CA GLU A 143 -39.49 -48.69 1.03
C GLU A 143 -38.47 -49.61 0.33
N PHE A 144 -38.31 -49.48 -0.99
CA PHE A 144 -37.42 -50.31 -1.81
C PHE A 144 -36.12 -49.60 -2.19
N ASN A 145 -35.61 -48.74 -1.32
CA ASN A 145 -34.37 -48.02 -1.60
C ASN A 145 -33.17 -49.01 -1.61
N PRO A 146 -32.44 -49.15 -2.74
CA PRO A 146 -31.33 -50.08 -2.85
C PRO A 146 -30.13 -49.71 -1.95
N TRP A 147 -30.11 -48.50 -1.38
CA TRP A 147 -29.00 -47.97 -0.60
C TRP A 147 -29.23 -47.90 0.90
N LYS A 148 -30.37 -48.39 1.44
CA LYS A 148 -30.80 -48.19 2.85
C LYS A 148 -31.08 -46.71 3.19
N THR A 149 -32.10 -46.49 4.01
CA THR A 149 -32.58 -45.15 4.38
C THR A 149 -31.94 -44.62 5.67
N SER A 150 -31.80 -43.30 5.78
CA SER A 150 -31.27 -42.59 6.96
C SER A 150 -32.33 -41.62 7.52
N PRO A 151 -33.40 -42.13 8.16
CA PRO A 151 -34.57 -41.32 8.48
C PRO A 151 -34.29 -40.25 9.53
N GLY A 152 -34.67 -39.01 9.23
CA GLY A 152 -34.64 -37.86 10.14
C GLY A 152 -33.23 -37.41 10.53
N PHE A 153 -32.23 -37.75 9.72
CA PHE A 153 -30.83 -37.46 10.02
C PHE A 153 -30.52 -35.96 10.00
N TYR A 154 -31.09 -35.21 9.04
CA TYR A 154 -30.92 -33.75 8.99
C TYR A 154 -31.58 -33.08 10.20
N ARG A 155 -32.82 -33.44 10.51
CA ARG A 155 -33.54 -32.90 11.67
C ARG A 155 -32.85 -33.25 12.98
N PHE A 156 -32.26 -34.44 13.07
CA PHE A 156 -31.45 -34.84 14.23
C PHE A 156 -30.23 -33.93 14.38
N TYR A 157 -29.51 -33.65 13.29
CA TYR A 157 -28.34 -32.78 13.29
C TYR A 157 -28.70 -31.37 13.79
N ILE A 158 -29.65 -30.68 13.16
CA ILE A 158 -29.98 -29.28 13.46
C ILE A 158 -30.61 -29.05 14.85
N THR A 159 -31.12 -30.11 15.51
CA THR A 159 -31.74 -30.02 16.84
C THR A 159 -30.83 -30.50 17.97
N THR A 160 -29.72 -31.16 17.64
CA THR A 160 -28.78 -31.70 18.63
C THR A 160 -27.78 -30.60 19.00
N PRO A 161 -27.56 -30.33 20.30
CA PRO A 161 -26.53 -29.39 20.72
C PRO A 161 -25.15 -29.91 20.33
N GLY A 162 -24.23 -28.99 20.07
CA GLY A 162 -22.84 -29.34 19.82
C GLY A 162 -22.06 -29.67 21.10
N HIS A 163 -20.76 -29.40 21.09
CA HIS A 163 -19.77 -29.95 22.02
C HIS A 163 -19.35 -29.03 23.17
N LEU A 164 -19.72 -27.74 23.14
CA LEU A 164 -19.29 -26.76 24.17
C LEU A 164 -19.83 -27.09 25.56
N LEU A 165 -21.08 -27.51 25.65
CA LEU A 165 -21.69 -27.97 26.90
C LEU A 165 -21.56 -29.49 27.01
N PRO A 166 -21.49 -30.05 28.24
CA PRO A 166 -21.41 -31.49 28.41
C PRO A 166 -22.53 -32.19 27.64
N PRO A 167 -22.25 -33.04 26.65
CA PRO A 167 -23.16 -33.30 25.52
C PRO A 167 -24.48 -33.98 25.90
N LYS A 168 -24.61 -34.49 27.14
CA LYS A 168 -25.84 -35.06 27.69
C LYS A 168 -26.72 -34.02 28.42
N TRP A 169 -26.36 -32.74 28.46
CA TRP A 169 -27.06 -31.67 29.19
C TRP A 169 -28.49 -31.44 28.68
N ASN A 170 -28.71 -31.58 27.37
CA ASN A 170 -30.03 -31.40 26.74
C ASN A 170 -31.08 -32.43 27.20
N ARG A 171 -30.68 -33.51 27.88
CA ARG A 171 -31.61 -34.47 28.47
C ARG A 171 -32.51 -33.84 29.54
N TRP A 172 -32.10 -32.70 30.09
CA TRP A 172 -32.88 -31.95 31.07
C TRP A 172 -33.93 -31.03 30.44
N LEU A 173 -33.88 -30.83 29.11
CA LEU A 173 -34.88 -30.05 28.39
C LEU A 173 -36.12 -30.92 28.06
N PRO A 174 -37.35 -30.40 28.17
CA PRO A 174 -38.57 -31.13 27.81
C PRO A 174 -38.55 -31.55 26.33
N ARG A 175 -38.66 -32.86 26.06
CA ARG A 175 -38.55 -33.42 24.70
C ARG A 175 -39.56 -32.84 23.70
N GLU A 176 -40.77 -32.52 24.16
CA GLU A 176 -41.86 -31.98 23.33
C GLU A 176 -41.57 -30.57 22.80
N LYS A 177 -40.72 -29.79 23.49
CA LYS A 177 -40.35 -28.42 23.09
C LYS A 177 -39.04 -28.34 22.30
N ASN A 178 -38.29 -29.43 22.24
CA ASN A 178 -36.99 -29.49 21.54
C ASN A 178 -37.11 -29.88 20.06
N THR A 179 -38.32 -30.22 19.60
CA THR A 179 -38.59 -30.65 18.22
C THR A 179 -39.27 -29.59 17.37
N ILE A 180 -39.76 -28.50 17.99
CA ILE A 180 -40.42 -27.37 17.30
C ILE A 180 -39.34 -26.39 16.85
N LEU A 181 -39.28 -26.17 15.53
CA LEU A 181 -38.36 -25.24 14.90
C LEU A 181 -39.08 -23.91 14.63
N LEU A 182 -38.55 -22.83 15.20
CA LEU A 182 -38.93 -21.44 14.94
C LEU A 182 -37.85 -20.83 14.04
N TYR A 183 -38.17 -20.59 12.77
CA TYR A 183 -37.22 -20.11 11.76
C TYR A 183 -35.96 -20.99 11.63
N GLY A 184 -36.14 -22.31 11.66
CA GLY A 184 -35.05 -23.28 11.53
C GLY A 184 -34.28 -23.58 12.82
N GLN A 185 -34.61 -22.92 13.94
CA GLN A 185 -33.94 -23.12 15.22
C GLN A 185 -34.93 -23.49 16.33
N THR A 186 -34.50 -24.31 17.29
CA THR A 186 -35.29 -24.63 18.49
C THR A 186 -35.36 -23.44 19.45
N LEU A 187 -36.34 -23.45 20.36
CA LEU A 187 -36.49 -22.37 21.36
C LEU A 187 -35.25 -22.20 22.25
N TRP A 188 -34.59 -23.31 22.62
CA TRP A 188 -33.41 -23.26 23.48
C TRP A 188 -32.17 -22.71 22.73
N GLN A 189 -32.05 -22.95 21.41
CA GLN A 189 -31.02 -22.36 20.57
C GLN A 189 -31.15 -20.83 20.53
N TRP A 190 -32.37 -20.31 20.35
CA TRP A 190 -32.64 -18.85 20.42
C TRP A 190 -32.30 -18.25 21.78
N LEU A 191 -32.69 -18.90 22.87
CA LEU A 191 -32.35 -18.44 24.22
C LEU A 191 -30.84 -18.50 24.48
N GLY A 192 -30.20 -19.58 24.03
CA GLY A 192 -28.74 -19.75 24.10
C GLY A 192 -28.03 -18.63 23.38
N LEU A 193 -28.40 -18.36 22.13
CA LEU A 193 -27.85 -17.28 21.31
C LEU A 193 -28.00 -15.91 22.00
N ALA A 194 -29.20 -15.59 22.51
CA ALA A 194 -29.43 -14.32 23.20
C ALA A 194 -28.57 -14.19 24.46
N ILE A 195 -28.50 -15.25 25.28
CA ILE A 195 -27.74 -15.25 26.54
C ILE A 195 -26.25 -15.14 26.27
N THR A 196 -25.68 -15.95 25.38
CA THR A 196 -24.24 -15.95 25.09
C THR A 196 -23.80 -14.64 24.47
N THR A 197 -24.63 -14.03 23.61
CA THR A 197 -24.38 -12.70 23.04
C THR A 197 -24.36 -11.60 24.10
N LEU A 198 -25.34 -11.59 25.01
CA LEU A 198 -25.37 -10.62 26.12
C LEU A 198 -24.17 -10.79 27.06
N ILE A 199 -23.78 -12.04 27.35
CA ILE A 199 -22.61 -12.35 28.17
C ILE A 199 -21.32 -11.88 27.47
N ALA A 200 -21.15 -12.19 26.18
CA ALA A 200 -19.98 -11.76 25.41
C ALA A 200 -19.85 -10.22 25.41
N PHE A 201 -20.95 -9.51 25.17
CA PHE A 201 -20.98 -8.04 25.23
C PHE A 201 -20.62 -7.50 26.62
N ALA A 202 -21.18 -8.09 27.68
CA ALA A 202 -20.87 -7.71 29.06
C ALA A 202 -19.39 -7.96 29.41
N ILE A 203 -18.82 -9.07 28.95
CA ILE A 203 -17.40 -9.40 29.13
C ILE A 203 -16.50 -8.40 28.40
N VAL A 204 -16.77 -8.12 27.13
CA VAL A 204 -16.00 -7.14 26.33
C VAL A 204 -16.09 -5.75 26.97
N PHE A 205 -17.28 -5.31 27.38
CA PHE A 205 -17.46 -4.01 28.03
C PHE A 205 -16.76 -3.95 29.40
N GLY A 206 -16.90 -5.01 30.21
CA GLY A 206 -16.27 -5.13 31.52
C GLY A 206 -14.75 -5.10 31.43
N ILE A 207 -14.16 -5.90 30.54
CA ILE A 207 -12.70 -5.94 30.32
C ILE A 207 -12.20 -4.62 29.76
N ARG A 208 -12.90 -4.03 28.80
CA ARG A 208 -12.57 -2.68 28.30
C ARG A 208 -12.60 -1.63 29.42
N PHE A 209 -13.59 -1.68 30.31
CA PHE A 209 -13.69 -0.78 31.45
C PHE A 209 -12.52 -0.96 32.42
N LEU A 210 -12.19 -2.20 32.79
CA LEU A 210 -11.07 -2.53 33.68
C LEU A 210 -9.72 -2.14 33.06
N LEU A 211 -9.49 -2.49 31.79
CA LEU A 211 -8.29 -2.13 31.06
C LEU A 211 -8.13 -0.62 30.96
N LYS A 212 -9.18 0.13 30.59
CA LYS A 212 -9.12 1.60 30.54
C LYS A 212 -8.79 2.23 31.89
N ARG A 213 -9.34 1.69 32.98
CA ARG A 213 -9.03 2.16 34.35
C ARG A 213 -7.55 1.95 34.68
N TYR A 214 -7.00 0.79 34.35
CA TYR A 214 -5.58 0.49 34.56
C TYR A 214 -4.66 1.34 33.67
N VAL A 215 -4.98 1.42 32.38
CA VAL A 215 -4.27 2.19 31.35
C VAL A 215 -4.18 3.68 31.69
N ASN A 216 -5.23 4.27 32.27
CA ASN A 216 -5.24 5.69 32.65
C ASN A 216 -4.28 6.04 33.80
N ILE A 217 -3.88 5.06 34.60
CA ILE A 217 -2.90 5.23 35.70
C ILE A 217 -1.47 4.93 35.21
N ALA A 218 -1.33 4.26 34.05
CA ALA A 218 -0.04 3.90 33.49
C ALA A 218 0.70 5.12 32.89
N ASN A 219 2.03 5.01 32.83
CA ASN A 219 2.88 5.99 32.15
C ASN A 219 2.46 6.14 30.66
N PRO A 220 2.44 7.36 30.09
CA PRO A 220 2.09 7.62 28.68
C PRO A 220 2.72 6.67 27.67
N TYR A 221 3.96 6.23 27.89
CA TYR A 221 4.62 5.24 27.02
C TYR A 221 3.92 3.87 27.05
N LYS A 222 3.69 3.32 28.25
CA LYS A 222 3.03 2.01 28.43
C LYS A 222 1.56 2.07 28.04
N LYS A 223 0.93 3.24 28.16
CA LYS A 223 -0.47 3.48 27.84
C LYS A 223 -0.83 3.02 26.43
N VAL A 224 -0.09 3.48 25.41
CA VAL A 224 -0.44 3.21 24.01
C VAL A 224 -0.29 1.73 23.65
N TRP A 225 0.70 1.04 24.24
CA TRP A 225 0.89 -0.39 24.06
C TRP A 225 -0.17 -1.23 24.78
N LEU A 226 -0.55 -0.84 26.00
CA LEU A 226 -1.61 -1.52 26.75
C LEU A 226 -2.99 -1.34 26.11
N GLU A 227 -3.24 -0.23 25.42
CA GLU A 227 -4.49 0.00 24.69
C GLU A 227 -4.70 -1.01 23.54
N LEU A 228 -3.65 -1.65 23.02
CA LEU A 228 -3.73 -2.72 22.01
C LEU A 228 -4.44 -3.97 22.53
N LEU A 229 -4.42 -4.20 23.85
CA LEU A 229 -5.09 -5.34 24.46
C LEU A 229 -6.61 -5.29 24.26
N ILE A 230 -7.20 -4.10 24.09
CA ILE A 230 -8.65 -3.94 23.93
C ILE A 230 -9.12 -4.51 22.58
N PRO A 231 -8.63 -4.05 21.41
CA PRO A 231 -9.01 -4.64 20.14
C PRO A 231 -8.57 -6.10 20.01
N ALA A 232 -7.39 -6.49 20.54
CA ALA A 232 -6.95 -7.89 20.53
C ALA A 232 -7.91 -8.81 21.30
N PHE A 233 -8.33 -8.41 22.50
CA PHE A 233 -9.32 -9.15 23.28
C PHE A 233 -10.68 -9.16 22.59
N THR A 234 -11.07 -8.06 21.94
CA THR A 234 -12.34 -7.99 21.20
C THR A 234 -12.35 -8.97 20.04
N LEU A 235 -11.26 -9.07 19.25
CA LEU A 235 -11.12 -10.07 18.19
C LEU A 235 -11.25 -11.49 18.72
N TRP A 236 -10.48 -11.81 19.78
CA TRP A 236 -10.55 -13.13 20.40
C TRP A 236 -11.95 -13.46 20.92
N MET A 237 -12.68 -12.47 21.45
CA MET A 237 -14.05 -12.67 21.92
C MET A 237 -15.05 -12.90 20.79
N ILE A 238 -14.86 -12.29 19.61
CA ILE A 238 -15.75 -12.51 18.45
C ILE A 238 -15.55 -13.95 17.95
N THR A 239 -14.32 -14.36 17.66
CA THR A 239 -14.01 -15.74 17.22
C THR A 239 -14.45 -16.77 18.26
N PHE A 240 -14.21 -16.50 19.54
CA PHE A 240 -14.66 -17.40 20.61
C PHE A 240 -16.19 -17.48 20.69
N TRP A 241 -16.90 -16.37 20.48
CA TRP A 241 -18.35 -16.35 20.49
C TRP A 241 -18.95 -17.07 19.28
N GLU A 242 -18.32 -17.00 18.10
CA GLU A 242 -18.70 -17.79 16.92
C GLU A 242 -18.62 -19.29 17.21
N VAL A 243 -17.50 -19.77 17.78
CA VAL A 243 -17.34 -21.17 18.20
C VAL A 243 -18.42 -21.59 19.20
N ILE A 244 -18.84 -20.70 20.11
CA ILE A 244 -19.94 -20.99 21.03
C ILE A 244 -21.27 -21.18 20.30
N ILE A 245 -21.52 -20.38 19.26
CA ILE A 245 -22.78 -20.41 18.51
C ILE A 245 -22.85 -21.59 17.58
N ASP A 246 -21.77 -21.84 16.85
CA ASP A 246 -21.63 -22.93 15.91
C ASP A 246 -21.42 -24.25 16.66
N GLU A 247 -20.23 -24.51 17.20
CA GLU A 247 -19.94 -25.78 17.87
C GLU A 247 -20.66 -25.97 19.22
N GLY A 248 -21.14 -24.91 19.87
CA GLY A 248 -21.78 -25.04 21.18
C GLY A 248 -23.29 -25.18 21.14
N ILE A 249 -23.94 -24.16 20.58
CA ILE A 249 -25.39 -24.08 20.45
C ILE A 249 -25.86 -24.81 19.19
N ASN A 250 -25.00 -25.00 18.18
CA ASN A 250 -25.35 -25.56 16.89
C ASN A 250 -26.43 -24.73 16.18
N ILE A 251 -26.21 -23.41 16.08
CA ILE A 251 -27.02 -22.57 15.20
C ILE A 251 -26.69 -22.95 13.76
N THR A 252 -27.71 -23.10 12.92
CA THR A 252 -27.61 -23.67 11.57
C THR A 252 -28.35 -22.81 10.54
N GLY A 253 -28.16 -23.15 9.27
CA GLY A 253 -28.86 -22.60 8.12
C GLY A 253 -28.57 -21.13 7.88
N THR A 254 -29.54 -20.43 7.30
CA THR A 254 -29.39 -19.02 6.89
C THR A 254 -29.10 -18.08 8.06
N LEU A 255 -29.52 -18.44 9.28
CA LEU A 255 -29.22 -17.64 10.47
C LEU A 255 -27.72 -17.69 10.79
N LEU A 256 -27.11 -18.88 10.81
CA LEU A 256 -25.67 -19.03 11.04
C LEU A 256 -24.88 -18.26 9.98
N GLN A 257 -25.22 -18.44 8.71
CA GLN A 257 -24.54 -17.76 7.60
C GLN A 257 -24.58 -16.23 7.76
N ASN A 258 -25.73 -15.66 8.09
CA ASN A 258 -25.84 -14.21 8.33
C ASN A 258 -25.03 -13.76 9.55
N ILE A 259 -24.98 -14.58 10.61
CA ILE A 259 -24.16 -14.30 11.79
C ILE A 259 -22.68 -14.30 11.42
N LEU A 260 -22.19 -15.34 10.74
CA LEU A 260 -20.80 -15.47 10.31
C LEU A 260 -20.39 -14.31 9.38
N GLN A 261 -21.23 -13.96 8.41
CA GLN A 261 -20.92 -12.82 7.53
C GLN A 261 -20.84 -11.50 8.31
N LEU A 262 -21.78 -11.23 9.21
CA LEU A 262 -21.75 -10.02 10.03
C LEU A 262 -20.55 -10.00 10.98
N SER A 263 -20.21 -11.14 11.57
CA SER A 263 -19.09 -11.25 12.49
C SER A 263 -17.76 -11.12 11.75
N THR A 264 -17.57 -11.71 10.58
CA THR A 264 -16.38 -11.49 9.75
C THR A 264 -16.20 -10.01 9.36
N ILE A 265 -17.28 -9.26 9.07
CA ILE A 265 -17.20 -7.80 8.86
C ILE A 265 -16.74 -7.08 10.13
N LEU A 266 -17.29 -7.46 11.29
CA LEU A 266 -16.90 -6.90 12.59
C LEU A 266 -15.44 -7.22 12.91
N GLU A 267 -14.98 -8.45 12.67
CA GLU A 267 -13.60 -8.88 12.87
C GLU A 267 -12.65 -8.09 11.99
N GLY A 268 -12.91 -7.99 10.68
CA GLY A 268 -12.12 -7.17 9.77
C GLY A 268 -12.03 -5.72 10.24
N SER A 269 -13.14 -5.17 10.77
CA SER A 269 -13.19 -3.80 11.30
C SER A 269 -12.37 -3.63 12.59
N VAL A 270 -12.48 -4.59 13.52
CA VAL A 270 -11.71 -4.57 14.78
C VAL A 270 -10.23 -4.84 14.52
N PHE A 271 -9.89 -5.65 13.52
CA PHE A 271 -8.52 -5.88 13.09
C PHE A 271 -7.93 -4.64 12.44
N ALA A 272 -8.69 -3.95 11.59
CA ALA A 272 -8.28 -2.65 11.05
C ALA A 272 -8.02 -1.63 12.17
N TRP A 273 -8.89 -1.61 13.19
CA TRP A 273 -8.69 -0.80 14.39
C TRP A 273 -7.43 -1.22 15.18
N PHE A 274 -7.16 -2.51 15.33
CA PHE A 274 -5.92 -3.04 15.93
C PHE A 274 -4.69 -2.56 15.18
N ALA A 275 -4.67 -2.72 13.84
CA ALA A 275 -3.56 -2.29 12.99
C ALA A 275 -3.31 -0.78 13.13
N PHE A 276 -4.36 0.04 13.04
CA PHE A 276 -4.23 1.48 13.25
C PHE A 276 -3.64 1.82 14.63
N MET A 277 -4.11 1.16 15.69
CA MET A 277 -3.60 1.35 17.05
C MET A 277 -2.13 0.92 17.18
N LEU A 278 -1.72 -0.17 16.52
CA LEU A 278 -0.35 -0.67 16.53
C LEU A 278 0.61 0.36 15.94
N PHE A 279 0.28 0.88 14.75
CA PHE A 279 1.06 1.94 14.11
C PHE A 279 1.04 3.23 14.93
N ASN A 280 -0.09 3.57 15.55
CA ASN A 280 -0.15 4.71 16.47
C ASN A 280 0.75 4.51 17.71
N ALA A 281 0.88 3.29 18.23
CA ALA A 281 1.81 2.95 19.30
C ALA A 281 3.26 3.12 18.86
N ILE A 282 3.63 2.55 17.71
CA ILE A 282 4.95 2.69 17.10
C ILE A 282 5.29 4.18 16.89
N GLY A 283 4.40 4.94 16.26
CA GLY A 283 4.60 6.36 15.98
C GLY A 283 4.72 7.20 17.26
N SER A 284 3.96 6.86 18.31
CA SER A 284 4.05 7.54 19.61
C SER A 284 5.35 7.22 20.34
N THR A 285 5.85 5.98 20.24
CA THR A 285 7.17 5.58 20.76
C THR A 285 8.30 6.30 20.05
N ILE A 286 8.27 6.37 18.71
CA ILE A 286 9.28 7.10 17.92
C ILE A 286 9.27 8.59 18.29
N MET A 287 8.08 9.21 18.36
CA MET A 287 7.94 10.62 18.73
C MET A 287 8.52 10.91 20.12
N PHE A 288 8.28 10.04 21.10
CA PHE A 288 8.80 10.21 22.45
C PHE A 288 10.34 10.20 22.49
N ASN A 289 10.98 9.32 21.72
CA ASN A 289 12.44 9.28 21.62
C ASN A 289 12.99 10.54 20.92
N MET A 290 12.38 10.98 19.82
CA MET A 290 12.83 12.16 19.07
C MET A 290 12.62 13.48 19.82
N CYS A 291 11.56 13.61 20.62
CA CYS A 291 11.34 14.82 21.42
C CYS A 291 12.40 15.01 22.52
N GLN A 292 13.03 13.94 23.01
CA GLN A 292 14.15 14.06 23.95
C GLN A 292 15.41 14.67 23.30
N GLU A 293 15.54 14.58 21.97
CA GLU A 293 16.63 15.16 21.19
C GLU A 293 16.33 16.58 20.67
N SER A 294 15.32 17.27 21.19
CA SER A 294 14.85 18.60 20.74
C SER A 294 14.33 18.66 19.29
N ARG A 295 14.01 17.51 18.66
CA ARG A 295 13.47 17.41 17.30
C ARG A 295 11.94 17.41 17.25
N SER A 296 11.31 18.40 17.89
CA SER A 296 9.85 18.38 18.12
C SER A 296 9.00 18.42 16.84
N PHE A 297 9.42 19.17 15.81
CA PHE A 297 8.69 19.25 14.55
C PHE A 297 8.78 17.95 13.73
N GLU A 298 9.98 17.39 13.61
CA GLU A 298 10.23 16.13 12.89
C GLU A 298 9.50 14.95 13.54
N ALA A 299 9.46 14.93 14.87
CA ALA A 299 8.77 13.90 15.65
C ALA A 299 7.26 13.86 15.33
N VAL A 300 6.62 15.03 15.15
CA VAL A 300 5.21 15.11 14.76
C VAL A 300 4.99 14.61 13.34
N LEU A 301 5.87 14.97 12.41
CA LEU A 301 5.78 14.52 11.02
C LEU A 301 5.91 13.00 10.90
N VAL A 302 6.91 12.42 11.56
CA VAL A 302 7.13 10.97 11.59
C VAL A 302 5.94 10.26 12.21
N ARG A 303 5.41 10.73 13.34
CA ARG A 303 4.22 10.14 13.97
C ARG A 303 3.00 10.14 13.04
N ASN A 304 2.74 11.25 12.36
CA ASN A 304 1.61 11.33 11.44
C ASN A 304 1.83 10.45 10.20
N GLY A 305 3.06 10.37 9.68
CA GLY A 305 3.42 9.44 8.61
C GLY A 305 3.18 7.97 8.99
N VAL A 306 3.63 7.55 10.19
CA VAL A 306 3.39 6.19 10.69
C VAL A 306 1.90 5.91 10.90
N ARG A 307 1.12 6.90 11.36
CA ARG A 307 -0.35 6.77 11.47
C ARG A 307 -1.03 6.57 10.12
N LEU A 308 -0.59 7.27 9.08
CA LEU A 308 -1.10 7.06 7.72
C LEU A 308 -0.81 5.64 7.24
N LEU A 309 0.39 5.10 7.50
CA LEU A 309 0.70 3.69 7.24
C LEU A 309 -0.23 2.75 8.03
N GLY A 310 -0.60 3.11 9.26
CA GLY A 310 -1.59 2.36 10.05
C GLY A 310 -2.98 2.34 9.43
N VAL A 311 -3.44 3.46 8.87
CA VAL A 311 -4.72 3.52 8.13
C VAL A 311 -4.67 2.63 6.89
N LEU A 312 -3.57 2.69 6.13
CA LEU A 312 -3.38 1.85 4.95
C LEU A 312 -3.33 0.36 5.31
N ALA A 313 -2.59 -0.01 6.36
CA ALA A 313 -2.53 -1.36 6.86
C ALA A 313 -3.92 -1.84 7.32
N GLY A 314 -4.67 -1.01 8.04
CA GLY A 314 -6.03 -1.33 8.45
C GLY A 314 -6.97 -1.56 7.26
N PHE A 315 -6.88 -0.73 6.22
CA PHE A 315 -7.66 -0.92 4.99
C PHE A 315 -7.30 -2.23 4.28
N ILE A 316 -6.01 -2.56 4.17
CA ILE A 316 -5.55 -3.81 3.55
C ILE A 316 -6.12 -5.02 4.29
N VAL A 317 -6.05 -5.02 5.63
CA VAL A 317 -6.59 -6.15 6.40
C VAL A 317 -8.11 -6.25 6.27
N PHE A 318 -8.83 -5.12 6.36
CA PHE A 318 -10.27 -5.12 6.16
C PHE A 318 -10.65 -5.66 4.77
N TYR A 319 -9.90 -5.26 3.74
CA TYR A 319 -10.09 -5.75 2.38
C TYR A 319 -9.88 -7.27 2.28
N THR A 320 -8.79 -7.79 2.84
CA THR A 320 -8.50 -9.24 2.79
C THR A 320 -9.58 -10.06 3.49
N THR A 321 -10.01 -9.64 4.69
CA THR A 321 -11.07 -10.32 5.44
C THR A 321 -12.42 -10.25 4.71
N SER A 322 -12.72 -9.15 4.03
CA SER A 322 -13.98 -9.02 3.27
C SER A 322 -14.06 -9.94 2.05
N GLN A 323 -12.92 -10.43 1.52
CA GLN A 323 -12.93 -11.39 0.41
C GLN A 323 -13.48 -12.76 0.81
N GLU A 324 -13.35 -13.14 2.10
CA GLU A 324 -13.84 -14.43 2.61
C GLU A 324 -15.37 -14.53 2.56
N ILE A 325 -16.05 -13.38 2.59
CA ILE A 325 -17.51 -13.26 2.53
C ILE A 325 -18.01 -13.13 1.07
N GLY A 326 -17.10 -13.00 0.10
CA GLY A 326 -17.45 -12.75 -1.30
C GLY A 326 -17.94 -11.33 -1.57
N ILE A 327 -17.63 -10.35 -0.71
CA ILE A 327 -17.99 -8.95 -0.95
C ILE A 327 -17.09 -8.38 -2.05
N ALA A 328 -17.71 -8.03 -3.19
CA ALA A 328 -17.03 -7.36 -4.28
C ALA A 328 -16.70 -5.90 -3.92
N LEU A 329 -15.56 -5.67 -3.27
CA LEU A 329 -15.04 -4.32 -2.96
C LEU A 329 -14.43 -3.60 -4.17
N GLY A 330 -14.44 -4.23 -5.35
CA GLY A 330 -13.89 -3.69 -6.61
C GLY A 330 -14.38 -2.28 -6.95
N PRO A 331 -15.70 -1.97 -6.91
CA PRO A 331 -16.21 -0.62 -7.18
C PRO A 331 -15.70 0.44 -6.19
N ILE A 332 -15.55 0.08 -4.92
CA ILE A 332 -15.03 0.98 -3.87
C ILE A 332 -13.56 1.28 -4.15
N ILE A 333 -12.77 0.24 -4.46
CA ILE A 333 -11.35 0.39 -4.82
C ILE A 333 -11.18 1.22 -6.10
N ALA A 334 -12.00 0.98 -7.12
CA ALA A 334 -11.98 1.77 -8.35
C ALA A 334 -12.23 3.26 -8.07
N SER A 335 -13.17 3.57 -7.18
CA SER A 335 -13.47 4.95 -6.76
C SER A 335 -12.30 5.59 -5.99
N PHE A 336 -11.65 4.84 -5.10
CA PHE A 336 -10.42 5.29 -4.43
C PHE A 336 -9.25 5.44 -5.40
N GLY A 337 -9.17 4.61 -6.44
CA GLY A 337 -8.15 4.72 -7.49
C GLY A 337 -8.21 6.05 -8.21
N ILE A 338 -9.40 6.48 -8.64
CA ILE A 338 -9.61 7.80 -9.27
C ILE A 338 -9.23 8.93 -8.30
N SER A 339 -9.67 8.82 -7.04
CA SER A 339 -9.35 9.82 -6.01
C SER A 339 -7.84 9.92 -5.72
N SER A 340 -7.14 8.79 -5.76
CA SER A 340 -5.69 8.71 -5.54
C SER A 340 -4.90 9.38 -6.65
N ILE A 341 -5.39 9.34 -7.90
CA ILE A 341 -4.78 10.07 -9.01
C ILE A 341 -4.84 11.58 -8.76
N ALA A 342 -6.00 12.11 -8.32
CA ALA A 342 -6.14 13.53 -8.01
C ALA A 342 -5.19 13.98 -6.88
N ILE A 343 -5.09 13.19 -5.81
CA ILE A 343 -4.14 13.44 -4.71
C ILE A 343 -2.70 13.37 -5.22
N GLY A 344 -2.35 12.37 -6.03
CA GLY A 344 -1.03 12.21 -6.62
C GLY A 344 -0.61 13.39 -7.49
N LEU A 345 -1.53 13.93 -8.30
CA LEU A 345 -1.30 15.13 -9.09
C LEU A 345 -1.07 16.37 -8.21
N GLY A 346 -1.77 16.49 -7.09
CA GLY A 346 -1.56 17.58 -6.12
C GLY A 346 -0.21 17.49 -5.39
N VAL A 347 0.28 16.27 -5.13
CA VAL A 347 1.55 16.03 -4.41
C VAL A 347 2.77 16.08 -5.34
N LYS A 348 2.58 15.95 -6.66
CA LYS A 348 3.65 15.91 -7.68
C LYS A 348 4.75 16.98 -7.48
N PRO A 349 4.46 18.29 -7.27
CA PRO A 349 5.51 19.30 -7.11
C PRO A 349 6.41 19.08 -5.88
N TYR A 350 5.89 18.46 -4.83
CA TYR A 350 6.67 18.16 -3.62
C TYR A 350 7.66 17.01 -3.87
N ILE A 351 7.22 15.99 -4.62
CA ILE A 351 8.07 14.86 -5.01
C ILE A 351 9.16 15.32 -5.98
N GLU A 352 8.83 16.21 -6.93
CA GLU A 352 9.82 16.77 -7.86
C GLU A 352 10.92 17.53 -7.11
N ASN A 353 10.59 18.24 -6.04
CA ASN A 353 11.60 18.93 -5.22
C ASN A 353 12.47 17.97 -4.43
N LEU A 354 11.89 16.90 -3.89
CA LEU A 354 12.61 15.83 -3.20
C LEU A 354 13.61 15.14 -4.13
N VAL A 355 13.15 14.74 -5.33
CA VAL A 355 13.99 14.08 -6.33
C VAL A 355 15.09 15.03 -6.80
N GLY A 356 14.76 16.29 -7.09
CA GLY A 356 15.77 17.31 -7.43
C GLY A 356 16.82 17.48 -6.34
N GLY A 357 16.41 17.52 -5.07
CA GLY A 357 17.33 17.59 -3.94
C GLY A 357 18.25 16.37 -3.83
N LEU A 358 17.69 15.16 -3.99
CA LEU A 358 18.46 13.93 -4.00
C LEU A 358 19.47 13.90 -5.15
N THR A 359 19.09 14.34 -6.35
CA THR A 359 19.99 14.45 -7.50
C THR A 359 21.15 15.42 -7.23
N LEU A 360 20.88 16.58 -6.62
CA LEU A 360 21.94 17.52 -6.22
C LEU A 360 22.90 16.90 -5.20
N PHE A 361 22.38 16.14 -4.24
CA PHE A 361 23.19 15.47 -3.23
C PHE A 361 24.09 14.36 -3.80
N LEU A 362 23.57 13.59 -4.77
CA LEU A 362 24.29 12.50 -5.41
C LEU A 362 25.35 13.00 -6.39
N ASN A 363 25.00 13.91 -7.30
CA ASN A 363 25.89 14.37 -8.37
C ASN A 363 26.83 15.50 -7.92
N ARG A 364 26.48 16.22 -6.84
CA ARG A 364 27.24 17.34 -6.26
C ARG A 364 27.78 18.35 -7.29
N PRO A 365 26.95 18.87 -8.23
CA PRO A 365 27.39 19.88 -9.18
C PRO A 365 27.83 21.18 -8.47
N ILE A 366 27.23 21.47 -7.32
CA ILE A 366 27.49 22.60 -6.42
C ILE A 366 27.81 22.12 -5.01
N LYS A 367 28.56 22.90 -4.25
CA LYS A 367 28.85 22.69 -2.82
C LYS A 367 28.47 23.94 -2.02
N ILE A 368 28.25 23.74 -0.71
CA ILE A 368 28.12 24.86 0.23
C ILE A 368 29.40 25.70 0.17
N GLY A 369 29.26 27.01 -0.02
CA GLY A 369 30.34 27.95 -0.23
C GLY A 369 30.62 28.30 -1.70
N ASP A 370 30.09 27.54 -2.67
CA ASP A 370 30.28 27.87 -4.09
C ASP A 370 29.48 29.14 -4.46
N PHE A 371 30.08 30.03 -5.25
CA PHE A 371 29.42 31.15 -5.91
C PHE A 371 28.88 30.72 -7.27
N CYS A 372 27.56 30.71 -7.40
CA CYS A 372 26.86 30.12 -8.54
C CYS A 372 25.71 31.01 -9.03
N GLU A 373 25.33 30.83 -10.29
CA GLU A 373 24.05 31.24 -10.84
C GLU A 373 23.14 30.02 -10.97
N LEU A 374 22.02 30.02 -10.26
CA LEU A 374 21.06 28.92 -10.18
C LEU A 374 19.65 29.46 -10.43
N GLY A 375 19.00 29.03 -11.52
CA GLY A 375 17.64 29.46 -11.84
C GLY A 375 17.47 30.98 -11.96
N GLY A 376 18.48 31.68 -12.48
CA GLY A 376 18.49 33.14 -12.60
C GLY A 376 18.83 33.91 -11.32
N VAL A 377 19.22 33.22 -10.25
CA VAL A 377 19.68 33.82 -8.99
C VAL A 377 21.20 33.65 -8.87
N ILE A 378 21.93 34.76 -8.74
CA ILE A 378 23.38 34.78 -8.54
C ILE A 378 23.72 34.99 -7.06
N GLY A 379 24.56 34.12 -6.50
CA GLY A 379 25.01 34.26 -5.12
C GLY A 379 25.82 33.07 -4.61
N THR A 380 26.16 33.10 -3.32
CA THR A 380 26.89 32.01 -2.65
C THR A 380 25.91 31.02 -2.04
N VAL A 381 26.13 29.73 -2.26
CA VAL A 381 25.32 28.64 -1.68
C VAL A 381 25.62 28.53 -0.19
N GLU A 382 24.59 28.68 0.66
CA GLU A 382 24.74 28.58 2.11
C GLU A 382 24.31 27.23 2.67
N ASP A 383 23.23 26.66 2.13
CA ASP A 383 22.71 25.39 2.57
C ASP A 383 22.00 24.67 1.41
N ILE A 384 22.07 23.33 1.42
CA ILE A 384 21.38 22.47 0.47
C ILE A 384 20.47 21.56 1.29
N SER A 385 19.22 22.00 1.43
CA SER A 385 18.17 21.25 2.12
C SER A 385 17.45 20.30 1.16
N LEU A 386 16.61 19.41 1.71
CA LEU A 386 15.89 18.40 0.93
C LEU A 386 14.94 18.97 -0.13
N ARG A 387 14.34 20.13 0.15
CA ARG A 387 13.35 20.80 -0.73
C ARG A 387 13.92 22.01 -1.49
N SER A 388 14.91 22.70 -0.93
CA SER A 388 15.40 23.97 -1.45
C SER A 388 16.88 24.16 -1.19
N THR A 389 17.53 24.93 -2.06
CA THR A 389 18.89 25.42 -1.92
C THR A 389 18.83 26.89 -1.47
N LEU A 390 19.56 27.23 -0.41
CA LEU A 390 19.66 28.58 0.13
C LEU A 390 20.82 29.30 -0.54
N ILE A 391 20.55 30.46 -1.13
CA ILE A 391 21.54 31.28 -1.82
C ILE A 391 21.58 32.67 -1.17
N ARG A 392 22.77 33.12 -0.78
CA ARG A 392 23.01 34.50 -0.35
C ARG A 392 23.48 35.34 -1.52
N THR A 393 22.69 36.34 -1.91
CA THR A 393 23.04 37.26 -3.00
C THR A 393 24.16 38.22 -2.60
N LEU A 394 24.74 38.92 -3.58
CA LEU A 394 25.73 39.99 -3.35
C LEU A 394 25.16 41.13 -2.48
N GLU A 395 23.85 41.37 -2.54
CA GLU A 395 23.13 42.30 -1.68
C GLU A 395 22.85 41.75 -0.26
N ARG A 396 23.40 40.58 0.07
CA ARG A 396 23.22 39.83 1.32
C ARG A 396 21.78 39.36 1.61
N LYS A 397 20.91 39.31 0.60
CA LYS A 397 19.57 38.71 0.71
C LYS A 397 19.67 37.19 0.69
N LEU A 398 18.83 36.51 1.46
CA LEU A 398 18.75 35.06 1.50
C LEU A 398 17.55 34.59 0.68
N ILE A 399 17.81 33.82 -0.37
CA ILE A 399 16.80 33.35 -1.33
C ILE A 399 16.70 31.83 -1.23
N TYR A 400 15.48 31.33 -1.11
CA TYR A 400 15.16 29.90 -1.11
C TYR A 400 14.78 29.48 -2.53
N VAL A 401 15.68 28.79 -3.22
CA VAL A 401 15.42 28.29 -4.57
C VAL A 401 14.92 26.84 -4.48
N PRO A 402 13.74 26.50 -5.02
CA PRO A 402 13.26 25.12 -5.03
C PRO A 402 14.23 24.20 -5.76
N ASN A 403 14.50 23.02 -5.22
CA ASN A 403 15.49 22.10 -5.80
C ASN A 403 15.09 21.64 -7.20
N THR A 404 13.79 21.57 -7.53
CA THR A 404 13.33 21.29 -8.90
C THR A 404 13.85 22.33 -9.89
N VAL A 405 13.84 23.61 -9.51
CA VAL A 405 14.36 24.69 -10.36
C VAL A 405 15.87 24.50 -10.55
N VAL A 406 16.61 24.29 -9.46
CA VAL A 406 18.07 24.11 -9.51
C VAL A 406 18.46 22.89 -10.37
N SER A 407 17.77 21.76 -10.21
CA SER A 407 18.11 20.52 -10.91
C SER A 407 17.70 20.51 -12.39
N THR A 408 16.76 21.36 -12.80
CA THR A 408 16.26 21.43 -14.19
C THR A 408 16.80 22.62 -14.96
N SER A 409 17.28 23.66 -14.29
CA SER A 409 17.91 24.83 -14.90
C SER A 409 19.39 24.63 -15.23
N GLN A 410 19.94 25.50 -16.07
CA GLN A 410 21.39 25.60 -16.26
C GLN A 410 22.06 26.05 -14.95
N ILE A 411 23.13 25.36 -14.57
CA ILE A 411 23.95 25.66 -13.39
C ILE A 411 25.25 26.30 -13.88
N VAL A 412 25.51 27.55 -13.50
CA VAL A 412 26.81 28.19 -13.73
C VAL A 412 27.55 28.28 -12.41
N ASN A 413 28.63 27.51 -12.27
CA ASN A 413 29.46 27.51 -11.06
C ASN A 413 30.71 28.35 -11.29
N HIS A 414 30.74 29.57 -10.74
CA HIS A 414 31.87 30.47 -10.89
C HIS A 414 33.05 30.07 -10.00
N SER A 415 32.82 29.37 -8.89
CA SER A 415 33.87 28.91 -7.97
C SER A 415 34.73 27.77 -8.53
N LYS A 416 34.23 27.03 -9.53
CA LYS A 416 34.99 25.97 -10.22
C LYS A 416 35.75 26.46 -11.46
N ARG A 417 35.80 27.77 -11.69
CA ARG A 417 36.58 28.38 -12.78
C ARG A 417 38.07 28.11 -12.60
N ASP A 418 38.73 27.70 -13.66
CA ASP A 418 40.17 27.37 -13.71
C ASP A 418 41.05 28.56 -14.15
N LYS A 419 40.54 29.41 -15.04
CA LYS A 419 41.18 30.65 -15.51
C LYS A 419 40.15 31.76 -15.75
N TYR A 420 40.57 33.02 -15.71
CA TYR A 420 39.72 34.14 -16.14
C TYR A 420 39.99 34.52 -17.58
N PHE A 421 38.94 34.77 -18.35
CA PHE A 421 39.06 35.19 -19.74
C PHE A 421 39.16 36.71 -19.80
N PHE A 422 40.32 37.21 -20.21
CA PHE A 422 40.55 38.63 -20.52
C PHE A 422 40.19 38.85 -21.99
N ASP A 423 39.10 39.58 -22.21
CA ASP A 423 38.56 39.88 -23.53
C ASP A 423 38.27 41.36 -23.64
N ARG A 424 39.15 42.09 -24.32
CA ARG A 424 39.08 43.54 -24.46
C ARG A 424 39.32 43.95 -25.91
N THR A 425 38.51 44.89 -26.38
CA THR A 425 38.69 45.55 -27.67
C THR A 425 39.22 46.96 -27.43
N LEU A 426 40.39 47.23 -28.01
CA LEU A 426 41.05 48.53 -27.99
C LEU A 426 40.75 49.27 -29.30
N SER A 427 40.13 50.45 -29.22
CA SER A 427 39.79 51.29 -30.37
C SER A 427 40.75 52.47 -30.48
N LEU A 428 41.51 52.51 -31.57
CA LEU A 428 42.54 53.53 -31.86
C LEU A 428 42.11 54.40 -33.04
N SER A 429 42.48 55.69 -33.02
CA SER A 429 42.27 56.60 -34.15
C SER A 429 43.23 56.26 -35.29
N TYR A 430 42.72 55.94 -36.47
CA TYR A 430 43.52 55.55 -37.64
C TYR A 430 44.64 56.56 -37.94
N ASP A 431 44.28 57.85 -37.95
CA ASP A 431 45.20 58.97 -38.21
C ASP A 431 46.39 59.06 -37.23
N SER A 432 46.27 58.47 -36.03
CA SER A 432 47.31 58.53 -35.00
C SER A 432 48.26 57.32 -34.99
N VAL A 433 47.91 56.24 -35.69
CA VAL A 433 48.65 54.97 -35.59
C VAL A 433 48.99 54.35 -36.94
N HIS A 434 48.63 54.96 -38.06
CA HIS A 434 48.78 54.36 -39.40
C HIS A 434 50.19 53.82 -39.67
N GLU A 435 51.23 54.58 -39.36
CA GLU A 435 52.63 54.19 -39.60
C GLU A 435 53.21 53.31 -38.49
N GLU A 436 52.66 53.37 -37.28
CA GLU A 436 53.19 52.69 -36.09
C GLU A 436 52.36 51.47 -35.66
N LEU A 437 51.30 51.12 -36.39
CA LEU A 437 50.35 50.08 -35.99
C LEU A 437 51.01 48.72 -35.82
N GLU A 438 51.90 48.33 -36.75
CA GLU A 438 52.65 47.08 -36.66
C GLU A 438 53.56 47.08 -35.42
N GLN A 439 54.21 48.20 -35.13
CA GLN A 439 55.07 48.36 -33.96
C GLN A 439 54.27 48.32 -32.65
N ILE A 440 53.09 48.94 -32.61
CA ILE A 440 52.19 48.91 -31.45
C ILE A 440 51.71 47.47 -31.22
N MET A 441 51.25 46.78 -32.27
CA MET A 441 50.80 45.39 -32.20
C MET A 441 51.91 44.46 -31.69
N GLU A 442 53.13 44.64 -32.19
CA GLU A 442 54.29 43.85 -31.77
C GLU A 442 54.68 44.14 -30.31
N ASN A 443 54.69 45.41 -29.90
CA ASN A 443 54.95 45.80 -28.51
C ASN A 443 53.91 45.24 -27.55
N LEU A 444 52.63 45.27 -27.93
CA LEU A 444 51.54 44.72 -27.13
C LEU A 444 51.63 43.19 -27.04
N ARG A 445 51.92 42.49 -28.16
CA ARG A 445 52.13 41.04 -28.17
C ARG A 445 53.26 40.64 -27.25
N ASN A 446 54.40 41.32 -27.34
CA ASN A 446 55.56 41.06 -26.49
C ASN A 446 55.27 41.32 -25.01
N MET A 447 54.52 42.38 -24.70
CA MET A 447 54.12 42.69 -23.32
C MET A 447 53.21 41.62 -22.72
N LEU A 448 52.21 41.14 -23.48
CA LEU A 448 51.32 40.08 -23.03
C LEU A 448 52.07 38.74 -22.87
N ALA A 449 52.91 38.38 -23.84
CA ALA A 449 53.69 37.14 -23.82
C ALA A 449 54.72 37.09 -22.68
N GLN A 450 55.23 38.24 -22.25
CA GLN A 450 56.16 38.33 -21.11
C GLN A 450 55.44 38.36 -19.76
N HIS A 451 54.10 38.47 -19.73
CA HIS A 451 53.36 38.56 -18.48
C HIS A 451 53.28 37.19 -17.79
N PRO A 452 53.84 37.00 -16.58
CA PRO A 452 53.98 35.67 -15.97
C PRO A 452 52.66 35.00 -15.57
N LYS A 453 51.56 35.76 -15.54
CA LYS A 453 50.21 35.29 -15.18
C LYS A 453 49.22 35.27 -16.34
N LEU A 454 49.69 35.43 -17.59
CA LEU A 454 48.88 35.27 -18.78
C LEU A 454 49.27 34.00 -19.54
N SER A 455 48.33 33.45 -20.30
CA SER A 455 48.57 32.35 -21.24
C SER A 455 47.62 32.43 -22.42
N GLU A 456 48.02 31.85 -23.55
CA GLU A 456 47.20 31.73 -24.76
C GLU A 456 46.74 33.12 -25.26
N GLU A 457 47.64 34.09 -25.17
CA GLU A 457 47.43 35.46 -25.57
C GLU A 457 47.38 35.61 -27.10
N SER A 458 46.49 36.49 -27.57
CA SER A 458 46.35 36.80 -28.97
C SER A 458 45.93 38.25 -29.15
N ILE A 459 46.54 38.92 -30.12
CA ILE A 459 46.14 40.24 -30.57
C ILE A 459 45.91 40.20 -32.06
N SER A 460 44.69 40.56 -32.46
CA SER A 460 44.25 40.59 -33.85
C SER A 460 43.54 41.89 -34.17
N ILE A 461 43.52 42.27 -35.46
CA ILE A 461 42.74 43.40 -35.92
C ILE A 461 41.30 42.91 -36.06
N GLY A 462 40.41 43.36 -35.18
CA GLY A 462 39.00 42.99 -35.17
C GLY A 462 38.21 43.66 -36.29
N SER A 463 38.47 44.95 -36.53
CA SER A 463 37.91 45.71 -37.65
C SER A 463 38.78 46.91 -38.02
N LEU A 464 38.82 47.24 -39.31
CA LEU A 464 39.54 48.39 -39.86
C LEU A 464 38.57 49.33 -40.57
N SER A 465 38.54 50.61 -40.19
CA SER A 465 37.77 51.66 -40.85
C SER A 465 38.65 52.89 -41.13
N HIS A 466 38.14 53.85 -41.89
CA HIS A 466 38.87 55.08 -42.25
C HIS A 466 39.20 55.98 -41.06
N GLN A 467 38.57 55.78 -39.90
CA GLN A 467 38.76 56.62 -38.71
C GLN A 467 39.18 55.82 -37.48
N ILE A 468 38.76 54.56 -37.38
CA ILE A 468 38.96 53.72 -36.18
C ILE A 468 39.53 52.37 -36.56
N ILE A 469 40.54 51.93 -35.80
CA ILE A 469 41.08 50.58 -35.80
C ILE A 469 40.70 49.92 -34.49
N ASN A 470 40.02 48.77 -34.56
CA ASN A 470 39.72 47.97 -33.38
C ASN A 470 40.69 46.79 -33.31
N LEU A 471 41.40 46.68 -32.19
CA LEU A 471 42.29 45.58 -31.87
C LEU A 471 41.61 44.71 -30.81
N ASP A 472 41.37 43.44 -31.15
CA ASP A 472 40.82 42.45 -30.24
C ASP A 472 41.97 41.79 -29.49
N ILE A 473 41.96 41.89 -28.17
CA ILE A 473 42.97 41.36 -27.26
C ILE A 473 42.34 40.26 -26.42
N PHE A 474 42.86 39.03 -26.58
CA PHE A 474 42.47 37.86 -25.82
C PHE A 474 43.64 37.36 -24.99
N ALA A 475 43.38 36.98 -23.74
CA ALA A 475 44.31 36.21 -22.92
C ALA A 475 43.56 35.46 -21.82
N TYR A 476 44.12 34.35 -21.34
CA TYR A 476 43.66 33.77 -20.07
C TYR A 476 44.54 34.25 -18.92
N ILE A 477 43.92 34.78 -17.88
CA ILE A 477 44.57 35.10 -16.61
C ILE A 477 44.64 33.82 -15.78
N LEU A 478 45.86 33.41 -15.45
CA LEU A 478 46.20 32.18 -14.72
C LEU A 478 45.97 32.32 -13.20
N THR A 479 44.74 32.61 -12.81
CA THR A 479 44.32 32.57 -11.40
C THR A 479 42.90 32.03 -11.26
N THR A 480 42.59 31.53 -10.06
CA THR A 480 41.24 31.12 -9.64
C THR A 480 40.60 32.14 -8.71
N ASP A 481 41.38 33.06 -8.13
CA ASP A 481 40.88 34.10 -7.24
C ASP A 481 40.37 35.32 -8.02
N LEU A 482 39.17 35.78 -7.68
CA LEU A 482 38.53 36.91 -8.34
C LEU A 482 39.30 38.21 -8.08
N ALA A 483 39.69 38.46 -6.83
CA ALA A 483 40.37 39.70 -6.47
C ALA A 483 41.73 39.81 -7.17
N GLU A 484 42.49 38.72 -7.18
CA GLU A 484 43.74 38.63 -7.94
C GLU A 484 43.52 38.83 -9.45
N SER A 485 42.47 38.24 -10.04
CA SER A 485 42.18 38.42 -11.46
C SER A 485 41.93 39.88 -11.83
N ILE A 486 41.20 40.62 -11.00
CA ILE A 486 40.91 42.04 -11.20
C ILE A 486 42.21 42.87 -11.13
N LEU A 487 43.11 42.55 -10.20
CA LEU A 487 44.39 43.25 -10.08
C LEU A 487 45.31 42.99 -11.28
N ILE A 488 45.35 41.75 -11.78
CA ILE A 488 46.14 41.41 -12.98
C ILE A 488 45.55 42.10 -14.20
N GLU A 489 44.22 42.10 -14.31
CA GLU A 489 43.53 42.83 -15.36
C GLU A 489 43.90 44.32 -15.34
N GLU A 490 43.80 44.97 -14.18
CA GLU A 490 44.19 46.38 -14.01
C GLU A 490 45.65 46.62 -14.40
N GLU A 491 46.58 45.76 -13.96
CA GLU A 491 48.00 45.85 -14.32
C GLU A 491 48.22 45.77 -15.83
N VAL A 492 47.57 44.82 -16.50
CA VAL A 492 47.65 44.65 -17.95
C VAL A 492 47.10 45.88 -18.67
N LEU A 493 45.96 46.41 -18.24
CA LEU A 493 45.35 47.61 -18.82
C LEU A 493 46.25 48.84 -18.68
N LEU A 494 46.91 49.01 -17.52
CA LEU A 494 47.86 50.09 -17.30
C LEU A 494 49.11 49.97 -18.19
N LYS A 495 49.63 48.74 -18.39
CA LYS A 495 50.75 48.49 -19.31
C LYS A 495 50.38 48.77 -20.77
N ILE A 496 49.19 48.36 -21.20
CA ILE A 496 48.66 48.68 -22.54
C ILE A 496 48.60 50.18 -22.73
N ASN A 497 48.02 50.91 -21.78
CA ASN A 497 47.92 52.38 -21.85
C ASN A 497 49.31 53.04 -21.94
N LYS A 498 50.27 52.58 -21.14
CA LYS A 498 51.64 53.10 -21.18
C LYS A 498 52.32 52.91 -22.54
N ILE A 499 52.13 51.75 -23.19
CA ILE A 499 52.66 51.50 -24.54
C ILE A 499 52.06 52.48 -25.55
N LEU A 500 50.73 52.67 -25.49
CA LEU A 500 50.01 53.57 -26.40
C LEU A 500 50.39 55.05 -26.21
N TYR A 501 50.59 55.47 -24.96
CA TYR A 501 51.04 56.83 -24.65
C TYR A 501 52.43 57.13 -25.22
N LEU A 502 53.36 56.16 -25.14
CA LEU A 502 54.74 56.33 -25.62
C LEU A 502 54.83 56.37 -27.15
N THR A 503 53.91 55.73 -27.87
CA THR A 503 53.82 55.74 -29.33
C THR A 503 52.91 56.86 -29.88
N GLY A 504 52.43 57.78 -29.02
CA GLY A 504 51.55 58.88 -29.45
C GLY A 504 50.18 58.43 -29.97
N ALA A 505 49.78 57.18 -29.75
CA ALA A 505 48.53 56.63 -30.22
C ALA A 505 47.34 57.27 -29.51
N LYS A 506 46.37 57.79 -30.27
CA LYS A 506 45.16 58.37 -29.71
C LYS A 506 44.11 57.29 -29.48
N VAL A 507 43.95 56.91 -28.21
CA VAL A 507 42.92 55.96 -27.77
C VAL A 507 41.54 56.62 -27.80
N LEU A 508 40.60 56.00 -28.51
CA LEU A 508 39.22 56.48 -28.61
C LEU A 508 38.31 55.79 -27.59
N ALA A 509 38.51 54.49 -27.37
CA ALA A 509 37.81 53.71 -26.36
C ALA A 509 38.57 52.42 -26.04
N LEU A 510 38.35 51.90 -24.83
CA LEU A 510 38.70 50.54 -24.46
C LEU A 510 37.43 49.91 -23.87
N ALA A 511 36.94 48.85 -24.52
CA ALA A 511 35.67 48.22 -24.16
C ALA A 511 35.83 46.69 -24.09
N VAL A 512 34.84 46.02 -23.51
CA VAL A 512 34.70 44.56 -23.63
C VAL A 512 34.35 44.23 -25.09
N SER A 513 34.91 43.15 -25.65
CA SER A 513 34.57 42.76 -27.03
C SER A 513 33.09 42.37 -27.14
N ASN A 514 32.37 43.01 -28.07
CA ASN A 514 30.95 42.75 -28.30
C ASN A 514 30.67 41.44 -29.09
N LYS A 515 31.67 40.60 -29.36
CA LYS A 515 31.50 39.40 -30.21
C LYS A 515 30.80 38.22 -29.52
N THR A 516 30.62 38.25 -28.19
CA THR A 516 30.04 37.15 -27.41
C THR A 516 28.61 37.37 -26.90
N GLU A 517 27.97 38.51 -27.17
CA GLU A 517 26.58 38.79 -26.77
C GLU A 517 25.52 38.15 -27.69
N SER A 518 25.67 36.87 -28.02
CA SER A 518 24.58 36.09 -28.63
C SER A 518 24.23 34.83 -27.83
N SER A 519 24.10 34.95 -26.51
CA SER A 519 23.18 34.12 -25.72
C SER A 519 23.23 34.54 -24.24
N SER A 520 22.21 35.29 -23.82
CA SER A 520 21.69 35.34 -22.44
C SER A 520 22.72 35.41 -21.30
N VAL A 521 23.43 36.52 -21.18
CA VAL A 521 24.06 36.93 -19.90
C VAL A 521 23.66 38.38 -19.66
N ILE A 522 22.94 38.62 -18.56
CA ILE A 522 22.58 39.97 -18.12
C ILE A 522 23.89 40.69 -17.77
N PRO A 523 24.15 41.91 -18.28
CA PRO A 523 25.35 42.63 -17.95
C PRO A 523 25.35 42.95 -16.45
N ILE A 524 26.42 42.55 -15.76
CA ILE A 524 26.70 43.02 -14.40
C ILE A 524 26.95 44.52 -14.51
N HIS A 525 25.93 45.32 -14.23
CA HIS A 525 26.06 46.77 -14.14
C HIS A 525 26.98 47.13 -12.97
N TYR A 526 28.25 47.41 -13.26
CA TYR A 526 29.04 48.31 -12.43
C TYR A 526 28.41 49.70 -12.56
N LYS A 527 27.54 50.06 -11.61
CA LYS A 527 26.98 51.40 -11.53
C LYS A 527 28.11 52.35 -11.11
N ASN A 528 28.45 53.27 -12.01
CA ASN A 528 29.41 54.36 -11.79
C ASN A 528 29.21 55.00 -10.41
N ILE A 529 30.24 54.90 -9.57
CA ILE A 529 30.35 55.66 -8.32
C ILE A 529 30.83 57.06 -8.71
N THR A 530 29.92 57.92 -9.14
CA THR A 530 30.20 59.37 -9.31
C THR A 530 29.06 60.29 -8.88
N ASP A 531 28.03 59.79 -8.17
CA ASP A 531 26.87 60.61 -7.75
C ASP A 531 26.62 60.68 -6.23
N SER A 532 27.58 60.36 -5.37
CA SER A 532 27.44 60.51 -3.90
C SER A 532 28.22 61.67 -3.27
N PHE A 533 28.75 62.60 -4.08
CA PHE A 533 29.25 63.89 -3.58
C PHE A 533 28.48 65.04 -4.23
N ARG A 534 27.27 65.29 -3.75
CA ARG A 534 26.65 66.62 -3.78
C ARG A 534 25.55 66.72 -2.72
N ILE A 535 25.77 67.68 -1.82
CA ILE A 535 25.00 68.13 -0.64
C ILE A 535 25.30 67.36 0.63
#